data_AF-A0A078J9H6-F1
#
_entry.id   AF-A0A078J9H6-F1
#
_cell.length_a   1.000
_cell.length_b   1.000
_cell.length_c   1.000
_cell.angle_alpha   90.00
_cell.angle_beta   90.00
_cell.angle_gamma   90.00
#
_symmetry.space_group_name_H-M   'P 1'
#
loop_
_entity.id
_entity.type
_entity.pdbx_description
1 polymer ?
#
loop_
_entity_poly.entity_id
_entity_poly.type
_entity_poly.pdbx_seq_one_letter_code
_entity_poly.pdbx_strand_id
1 'polypeptide(L)'
;MKRKKNGRTRWRSIPFNHPSTFDNIAMGTDLKSKVKSDLESFLKGKQYYSRLGRVWKQSYLLYGPPGTGKSSFVAAMAKFLDYKFADSCVEASHQCSAD
;
A
#
# COMPACT_ATOMS: atom_id res chain seq x y z
N MET A 1 -8.94 27.62 -38.61
CA MET A 1 -8.13 26.74 -37.73
C MET A 1 -8.85 26.55 -36.38
N LYS A 2 -9.59 25.45 -36.17
CA LYS A 2 -10.27 25.17 -34.88
C LYS A 2 -9.37 24.30 -33.99
N ARG A 3 -8.94 24.83 -32.85
CA ARG A 3 -8.15 24.07 -31.84
C ARG A 3 -9.03 22.94 -31.28
N LYS A 4 -8.67 21.68 -31.56
CA LYS A 4 -9.20 20.52 -30.82
C LYS A 4 -8.75 20.65 -29.37
N LYS A 5 -9.69 20.78 -28.43
CA LYS A 5 -9.40 20.65 -26.99
C LYS A 5 -9.09 19.18 -26.72
N ASN A 6 -7.84 18.88 -26.37
CA ASN A 6 -7.45 17.54 -25.90
C ASN A 6 -8.33 17.16 -24.70
N GLY A 7 -9.04 16.04 -24.82
CA GLY A 7 -9.86 15.48 -23.76
C GLY A 7 -8.99 15.24 -22.53
N ARG A 8 -9.36 15.86 -21.40
CA ARG A 8 -8.75 15.60 -20.10
C ARG A 8 -9.01 14.13 -19.77
N THR A 9 -8.00 13.28 -19.82
CA THR A 9 -8.05 11.93 -19.24
C THR A 9 -8.24 12.08 -17.73
N ARG A 10 -9.50 12.00 -17.29
CA ARG A 10 -9.88 12.04 -15.88
C ARG A 10 -9.56 10.67 -15.26
N TRP A 11 -8.75 10.65 -14.23
CA TRP A 11 -8.55 9.46 -13.40
C TRP A 11 -9.90 8.99 -12.83
N ARG A 12 -10.18 7.70 -12.97
CA ARG A 12 -11.37 7.06 -12.39
C ARG A 12 -10.91 6.08 -11.32
N SER A 13 -11.45 6.20 -10.12
CA SER A 13 -11.28 5.20 -9.08
C SER A 13 -12.07 3.96 -9.46
N ILE A 14 -11.45 2.79 -9.32
CA ILE A 14 -12.09 1.49 -9.47
C ILE A 14 -11.86 0.77 -8.15
N PRO A 15 -12.90 0.17 -7.54
CA PRO A 15 -12.72 -0.60 -6.32
C PRO A 15 -11.70 -1.71 -6.55
N PHE A 16 -10.67 -1.75 -5.70
CA PHE A 16 -9.60 -2.71 -5.81
C PHE A 16 -9.98 -4.02 -5.13
N ASN A 17 -10.65 -4.92 -5.87
CA ASN A 17 -11.06 -6.22 -5.34
C ASN A 17 -10.22 -7.35 -5.94
N HIS A 18 -9.01 -7.54 -5.42
CA HIS A 18 -8.14 -8.65 -5.83
C HIS A 18 -8.14 -9.77 -4.77
N PRO A 19 -8.28 -11.06 -5.17
CA PRO A 19 -8.30 -12.17 -4.22
C PRO A 19 -6.94 -12.45 -3.57
N SER A 20 -5.84 -11.87 -4.10
CA SER A 20 -4.51 -12.07 -3.52
C SER A 20 -4.40 -11.43 -2.14
N THR A 21 -4.18 -12.29 -1.16
CA THR A 21 -3.68 -11.92 0.16
C THR A 21 -2.21 -12.29 0.25
N PHE A 22 -1.50 -11.73 1.24
CA PHE A 22 -0.13 -12.13 1.51
C PHE A 22 0.00 -13.65 1.72
N ASP A 23 -1.06 -14.31 2.20
CA ASP A 23 -1.11 -15.75 2.46
C ASP A 23 -1.24 -16.60 1.20
N ASN A 24 -1.82 -16.06 0.14
CA ASN A 24 -2.01 -16.75 -1.13
C ASN A 24 -0.95 -16.39 -2.19
N ILE A 25 0.20 -15.84 -1.79
CA ILE A 25 1.27 -15.49 -2.73
C ILE A 25 2.41 -16.51 -2.63
N ALA A 26 2.82 -17.01 -3.79
CA ALA A 26 3.98 -17.86 -3.97
C ALA A 26 5.29 -17.06 -3.83
N MET A 27 5.68 -16.78 -2.59
CA MET A 27 6.98 -16.23 -2.20
C MET A 27 7.53 -16.98 -0.99
N GLY A 28 8.86 -16.96 -0.81
CA GLY A 28 9.49 -17.51 0.39
C GLY A 28 8.97 -16.81 1.66
N THR A 29 8.74 -17.59 2.71
CA THR A 29 8.23 -17.13 4.01
C THR A 29 9.06 -16.00 4.60
N ASP A 30 10.38 -16.06 4.44
CA ASP A 30 11.30 -15.09 5.01
C ASP A 30 11.25 -13.74 4.28
N LEU A 31 11.09 -13.76 2.95
CA LEU A 31 10.94 -12.53 2.18
C LEU A 31 9.60 -11.87 2.50
N LYS A 32 8.56 -12.69 2.63
CA LYS A 32 7.21 -12.24 3.00
C LYS A 32 7.19 -11.57 4.37
N SER A 33 7.84 -12.14 5.38
CA SER A 33 7.91 -11.55 6.73
C SER A 33 8.71 -10.24 6.74
N LYS A 34 9.84 -10.19 6.03
CA LYS A 34 10.64 -8.97 5.87
C LYS A 34 9.83 -7.82 5.27
N VAL A 35 9.11 -8.08 4.17
CA VAL A 35 8.31 -7.03 3.52
C VAL A 35 7.14 -6.59 4.42
N LYS A 36 6.47 -7.53 5.11
CA LYS A 36 5.42 -7.17 6.08
C LYS A 36 5.95 -6.24 7.19
N SER A 37 7.10 -6.59 7.78
CA SER A 37 7.72 -5.79 8.84
C SER A 37 8.17 -4.40 8.35
N ASP A 38 8.71 -4.32 7.14
CA ASP A 38 9.10 -3.04 6.51
C ASP A 38 7.87 -2.15 6.28
N LEU A 39 6.77 -2.70 5.78
CA LEU A 39 5.51 -1.96 5.58
C LEU A 39 4.94 -1.43 6.91
N GLU A 40 4.96 -2.23 7.97
CA GLU A 40 4.51 -1.80 9.30
C GLU A 40 5.39 -0.69 9.87
N SER A 41 6.71 -0.80 9.68
CA SER A 41 7.67 0.22 10.08
C SER A 41 7.47 1.52 9.30
N PHE A 42 7.20 1.42 7.99
CA PHE A 42 6.90 2.56 7.13
C PHE A 42 5.62 3.30 7.57
N LEU A 43 4.57 2.57 7.95
CA LEU A 43 3.32 3.14 8.48
C LEU A 43 3.56 3.90 9.79
N LYS A 44 4.30 3.32 10.74
CA LYS A 44 4.67 3.96 12.01
C LYS A 44 5.58 5.18 11.81
N GLY A 45 6.39 5.16 10.76
CA GLY A 45 7.32 6.24 10.42
C GLY A 45 6.66 7.56 10.03
N LYS A 46 5.36 7.61 9.69
CA LYS A 46 4.69 8.82 9.17
C LYS A 46 4.95 10.07 10.03
N GLN A 47 4.81 9.97 11.35
CA GLN A 47 5.06 11.10 12.26
C GLN A 47 6.54 11.51 12.28
N TYR A 48 7.45 10.53 12.21
CA TYR A 48 8.89 10.77 12.18
C TYR A 48 9.31 11.54 10.91
N TYR A 49 8.83 11.12 9.73
CA TYR A 49 9.08 11.83 8.46
C TYR A 49 8.49 13.25 8.48
N SER A 50 7.30 13.44 9.06
CA SER A 50 6.67 14.75 9.22
C SER A 50 7.49 15.70 10.09
N ARG A 51 8.09 15.22 11.19
CA ARG A 51 8.93 16.03 12.08
C ARG A 51 10.24 16.45 11.40
N LEU A 52 10.80 15.58 10.56
CA LEU A 52 12.04 15.85 9.82
C LEU A 52 11.84 16.70 8.55
N GLY A 53 10.60 17.04 8.18
CA GLY A 53 10.31 17.76 6.94
C GLY A 53 10.64 16.98 5.68
N ARG A 54 10.74 15.64 5.75
CA ARG A 54 11.06 14.77 4.61
C ARG A 54 9.80 14.20 3.99
N VAL A 55 9.83 14.00 2.67
CA VAL A 55 8.73 13.37 1.93
C VAL A 55 8.58 11.91 2.38
N TRP A 56 7.39 11.55 2.84
CA TRP A 56 7.05 10.19 3.24
C TRP A 56 6.70 9.35 1.99
N LYS A 57 7.68 8.60 1.47
CA LYS A 57 7.56 7.77 0.26
C LYS A 57 8.42 6.51 0.37
N GLN A 58 7.87 5.37 -0.07
CA GLN A 58 8.59 4.08 -0.18
C GLN A 58 8.40 3.48 -1.58
N SER A 59 9.45 2.88 -2.14
CA SER A 59 9.41 2.20 -3.45
C SER A 59 10.06 0.83 -3.39
N TYR A 60 9.43 -0.17 -4.01
CA TYR A 60 9.94 -1.54 -4.09
C TYR A 60 10.26 -1.92 -5.55
N LEU A 61 11.37 -2.63 -5.75
CA LEU A 61 11.73 -3.23 -7.03
C LEU A 61 11.55 -4.73 -6.96
N LEU A 62 10.57 -5.25 -7.71
CA LEU A 62 10.29 -6.69 -7.81
C LEU A 62 10.87 -7.21 -9.12
N TYR A 63 11.90 -8.04 -9.04
CA TYR A 63 12.52 -8.67 -10.20
C TYR A 63 12.40 -10.18 -10.14
N GLY A 64 12.36 -10.82 -11.30
CA GLY A 64 12.29 -12.28 -11.42
C GLY A 64 11.58 -12.75 -12.68
N PRO A 65 11.66 -14.06 -13.00
CA PRO A 65 11.06 -14.67 -14.18
C PRO A 65 9.57 -14.30 -14.38
N PRO A 66 9.05 -14.33 -15.62
CA PRO A 66 7.61 -14.18 -15.85
C PRO A 66 6.85 -15.30 -15.11
N GLY A 67 5.65 -15.00 -14.59
CA GLY A 67 4.83 -15.97 -13.87
C GLY A 67 5.10 -16.11 -12.36
N THR A 68 6.14 -15.49 -11.79
CA THR A 68 6.45 -15.57 -10.34
C THR A 68 5.56 -14.67 -9.45
N GLY A 69 4.33 -14.37 -9.87
CA GLY A 69 3.37 -13.65 -9.02
C GLY A 69 3.71 -12.20 -8.64
N LYS A 70 4.64 -11.52 -9.34
CA LYS A 70 5.03 -10.13 -9.04
C LYS A 70 3.83 -9.17 -9.00
N SER A 71 2.94 -9.25 -9.99
CA SER A 71 1.72 -8.42 -10.03
C SER A 71 0.73 -8.79 -8.93
N SER A 72 0.56 -10.10 -8.66
CA SER A 72 -0.26 -10.60 -7.55
C SER A 72 0.28 -10.15 -6.20
N PHE A 73 1.60 -9.97 -6.06
CA PHE A 73 2.24 -9.44 -4.88
C PHE A 73 1.88 -7.98 -4.64
N VAL A 74 2.00 -7.13 -5.66
CA VAL A 74 1.55 -5.73 -5.57
C VAL A 74 0.09 -5.65 -5.15
N ALA A 75 -0.75 -6.56 -5.67
CA ALA A 75 -2.15 -6.62 -5.29
C ALA A 75 -2.37 -6.94 -3.80
N ALA A 76 -1.67 -7.92 -3.25
CA ALA A 76 -1.78 -8.21 -1.82
C ALA A 76 -1.18 -7.10 -0.94
N MET A 77 -0.11 -6.44 -1.39
CA MET A 77 0.44 -5.29 -0.70
C MET A 77 -0.59 -4.17 -0.58
N ALA A 78 -1.27 -3.84 -1.69
CA ALA A 78 -2.32 -2.82 -1.69
C ALA A 78 -3.45 -3.18 -0.72
N LYS A 79 -3.91 -4.44 -0.73
CA LYS A 79 -4.95 -4.94 0.18
C LYS A 79 -4.53 -4.90 1.65
N PHE A 80 -3.29 -5.28 1.95
CA PHE A 80 -2.75 -5.27 3.32
C PHE A 80 -2.63 -3.86 3.88
N LEU A 81 -2.18 -2.90 3.06
CA LEU A 81 -2.08 -1.49 3.47
C LEU A 81 -3.46 -0.87 3.72
N ASP A 82 -4.46 -1.19 2.89
CA ASP A 82 -5.83 -0.72 3.08
C ASP A 82 -6.45 -1.26 4.38
N TYR A 83 -6.29 -2.56 4.65
CA TYR A 83 -6.72 -3.19 5.89
C TYR A 83 -6.05 -2.58 7.13
N LYS A 84 -4.72 -2.39 7.09
CA LYS A 84 -3.96 -1.80 8.20
C LYS A 84 -4.30 -0.33 8.43
N PHE A 85 -4.61 0.43 7.38
CA PHE A 85 -5.06 1.80 7.52
C PHE A 85 -6.43 1.85 8.23
N ALA A 86 -7.37 0.98 7.84
CA ALA A 86 -8.67 0.86 8.50
C ALA A 86 -8.52 0.51 9.99
N ASP A 87 -7.71 -0.49 10.33
CA ASP A 87 -7.45 -0.88 11.73
C ASP A 87 -6.86 0.29 12.55
N SER A 88 -5.88 1.00 11.98
CA SER A 88 -5.24 2.13 12.69
C SER A 88 -6.20 3.30 12.96
N CYS A 89 -7.19 3.53 12.10
CA CYS A 89 -8.24 4.51 12.35
C CYS A 89 -9.25 4.05 13.40
N VAL A 90 -9.57 2.74 13.45
CA VAL A 90 -10.47 2.17 14.46
C VAL A 90 -9.84 2.23 15.86
N GLU A 91 -8.55 1.87 15.99
CA GLU A 91 -7.84 2.00 17.28
C GLU A 91 -7.76 3.46 17.75
N ALA A 92 -7.52 4.41 16.84
CA ALA A 92 -7.52 5.84 17.19
C ALA A 92 -8.89 6.34 17.69
N SER A 93 -9.98 5.66 17.32
CA SER A 93 -11.34 6.02 17.73
C SER A 93 -11.70 5.48 19.13
N HIS A 94 -11.02 4.43 19.60
CA HIS A 94 -11.28 3.83 20.93
C HIS A 94 -10.55 4.53 22.09
N GLN A 95 -9.67 5.50 21.84
CA GLN A 95 -9.00 6.30 22.87
C GLN A 95 -9.66 7.68 23.12
N CYS A 96 -10.95 7.81 22.80
CA CYS A 96 -11.71 9.04 23.04
C CYS A 96 -12.89 8.76 23.99
N SER A 97 -12.61 8.28 25.20
CA SER A 97 -13.56 8.17 26.33
C SER A 97 -12.77 7.90 27.62
N ALA A 98 -12.03 8.87 28.10
CA ALA A 98 -11.55 8.94 29.48
C ALA A 98 -11.11 10.39 29.78
N ASP A 99 -12.10 11.26 29.91
CA ASP A 99 -12.09 12.39 30.84
C ASP A 99 -13.32 12.21 31.76
#